data_AF-A0A6S6PD35-F1
#
_entry.id   AF-A0A6S6PD35-F1
#
_cell.length_a   1.000
_cell.length_b   1.000
_cell.length_c   1.000
_cell.angle_alpha   90.00
_cell.angle_beta   90.00
_cell.angle_gamma   90.00
#
_symmetry.space_group_name_H-M   'P 1'
#
loop_
_entity.id
_entity.type
_entity.pdbx_description
1 polymer ?
#
loop_
_entity_poly.entity_id
_entity_poly.type
_entity_poly.pdbx_seq_one_letter_code
_entity_poly.pdbx_strand_id
1 'polypeptide(L)'
;MSNDAGGTGQVDPPPPYAPQGNPPPGYQQGYPPPGYQPGYPPPGYQQGYPPPGYPPRYPPPGPQPGYPPPGYPPPQGFSPAGVLKPGVIPLRPLGLSDIFNGAINYIRRNPKATLGLTAIVVVAAQLVALILQIVIPLVSTGDIGPAVTGEATSAGDVAALSVSSLAGSITTALASVVLSGMLTVIVGRAVFGADITVGEAWQRVKGRLLALLGFTALEALAILLLIVLVVVAVIVADAAGGGLAAFLVGAPLVLATIPLVVYVATSLVFTPALIVLERLGIVAAAKRSFALVKKDFWRVLGIWVLAALVAAVIAGAVGVPFSFAGQLLASGSGSDGGAVAGLILIAIGGAVGQILTAPFSAGVVVLLYTDRRMRAEAFDLVLQTGAAAGPGVPAYSTDHLWLTRRP
;
A
#
# COMPACT_ATOMS: atom_id res chain seq x y z
N MET A 1 -18.03 59.76 -26.66
CA MET A 1 -17.88 60.37 -27.99
C MET A 1 -17.01 59.44 -28.82
N SER A 2 -17.63 58.88 -29.86
CA SER A 2 -17.13 58.36 -31.15
C SER A 2 -15.72 57.75 -31.31
N ASN A 3 -15.73 56.54 -31.92
CA ASN A 3 -14.93 56.06 -33.06
C ASN A 3 -13.40 55.88 -32.86
N ASP A 4 -12.66 54.96 -33.47
CA ASP A 4 -12.86 53.92 -34.49
C ASP A 4 -11.57 53.05 -34.52
N ALA A 5 -11.66 51.91 -35.21
CA ALA A 5 -10.57 51.20 -35.90
C ALA A 5 -9.54 50.32 -35.13
N GLY A 6 -9.59 49.02 -35.47
CA GLY A 6 -8.45 48.41 -36.17
C GLY A 6 -7.74 47.22 -35.50
N GLY A 7 -7.80 46.05 -36.16
CA GLY A 7 -6.67 45.11 -36.19
C GLY A 7 -6.86 43.77 -35.48
N THR A 8 -7.46 42.80 -36.16
CA THR A 8 -7.31 41.37 -35.86
C THR A 8 -5.86 40.94 -36.14
N GLY A 9 -5.07 40.79 -35.07
CA GLY A 9 -3.71 40.23 -35.13
C GLY A 9 -3.76 38.72 -35.33
N GLN A 10 -3.61 38.30 -36.58
CA GLN A 10 -3.36 36.93 -37.00
C GLN A 10 -1.93 36.56 -36.58
N VAL A 11 -1.77 35.57 -35.71
CA VAL A 11 -0.45 35.07 -35.27
C VAL A 11 -0.05 33.94 -36.20
N ASP A 12 0.92 34.19 -37.06
CA ASP A 12 1.51 33.18 -37.94
C ASP A 12 2.25 32.09 -37.13
N PRO A 13 2.22 30.81 -37.56
CA PRO A 13 2.97 29.74 -36.92
C PRO A 13 4.49 29.85 -37.24
N PRO A 14 5.38 29.44 -36.32
CA PRO A 14 6.82 29.47 -36.55
C PRO A 14 7.25 28.45 -37.62
N PRO A 15 8.29 28.75 -38.41
CA PRO A 15 8.77 27.86 -39.47
C PRO A 15 9.46 26.59 -38.92
N PRO A 16 9.41 25.46 -39.66
CA PRO A 16 10.01 24.20 -39.24
C PRO A 16 11.54 24.21 -39.42
N TYR A 17 12.26 23.81 -38.37
CA TYR A 17 13.70 23.59 -38.39
C TYR A 17 14.06 22.36 -39.22
N ALA A 18 14.88 22.54 -40.25
CA ALA A 18 15.57 21.48 -40.99
C ALA A 18 16.95 21.18 -40.35
N PRO A 19 17.43 19.92 -40.32
CA PRO A 19 18.73 19.58 -39.75
C PRO A 19 19.83 19.51 -40.83
N GLN A 20 20.98 20.17 -40.63
CA GLN A 20 22.16 19.97 -41.51
C GLN A 20 23.52 20.22 -40.83
N GLY A 21 24.41 19.20 -40.91
CA GLY A 21 25.89 19.21 -40.77
C GLY A 21 26.47 19.23 -39.35
N ASN A 22 27.52 18.49 -38.94
CA ASN A 22 28.50 17.59 -39.55
C ASN A 22 29.15 16.73 -38.42
N PRO A 23 29.56 15.47 -38.66
CA PRO A 23 30.37 14.69 -37.72
C PRO A 23 31.89 14.92 -37.89
N PRO A 24 32.73 14.70 -36.84
CA PRO A 24 34.17 14.93 -36.88
C PRO A 24 34.98 13.79 -37.55
N PRO A 25 36.23 14.01 -37.98
CA PRO A 25 36.99 13.09 -38.82
C PRO A 25 37.80 12.03 -38.04
N GLY A 26 37.60 10.76 -38.41
CA GLY A 26 38.63 9.77 -38.77
C GLY A 26 39.61 9.21 -37.74
N TYR A 27 39.44 7.92 -37.37
CA TYR A 27 40.56 6.95 -37.26
C TYR A 27 40.13 5.53 -37.70
N GLN A 28 40.71 5.12 -38.83
CA GLN A 28 41.20 3.78 -39.23
C GLN A 28 40.27 2.61 -39.59
N GLN A 29 40.73 1.94 -40.67
CA GLN A 29 40.11 0.90 -41.49
C GLN A 29 40.15 -0.51 -40.85
N GLY A 30 39.16 -1.35 -41.20
CA GLY A 30 39.22 -2.81 -41.12
C GLY A 30 38.19 -3.43 -42.06
N TYR A 31 38.63 -4.26 -43.01
CA TYR A 31 37.86 -4.89 -44.10
C TYR A 31 36.77 -5.87 -43.61
N PRO A 32 35.72 -6.14 -44.43
CA PRO A 32 34.57 -6.99 -44.06
C PRO A 32 34.78 -8.49 -44.32
N PRO A 33 34.09 -9.40 -43.60
CA PRO A 33 34.04 -10.82 -43.96
C PRO A 33 33.01 -11.10 -45.09
N PRO A 34 33.27 -12.06 -46.01
CA PRO A 34 32.38 -12.36 -47.14
C PRO A 34 31.16 -13.19 -46.75
N GLY A 35 30.13 -13.09 -47.60
CA GLY A 35 28.78 -13.58 -47.37
C GLY A 35 28.55 -15.09 -47.51
N TYR A 36 27.37 -15.48 -47.03
CA TYR A 36 26.82 -16.84 -47.07
C TYR A 36 26.16 -17.13 -48.43
N GLN A 37 26.49 -18.29 -49.02
CA GLN A 37 25.60 -19.04 -49.91
C GLN A 37 25.75 -20.58 -49.70
N PRO A 38 24.71 -21.38 -50.01
CA PRO A 38 24.39 -22.64 -49.33
C PRO A 38 24.80 -23.91 -50.10
N GLY A 39 25.13 -25.01 -49.39
CA GLY A 39 25.44 -26.30 -50.01
C GLY A 39 25.31 -27.54 -49.10
N TYR A 40 24.40 -28.44 -49.53
CA TYR A 40 24.22 -29.90 -49.34
C TYR A 40 24.73 -30.69 -48.10
N PRO A 41 23.95 -31.68 -47.61
CA PRO A 41 24.30 -32.50 -46.44
C PRO A 41 25.08 -33.78 -46.82
N PRO A 42 25.98 -34.29 -45.96
CA PRO A 42 26.50 -35.64 -46.09
C PRO A 42 25.89 -36.65 -45.09
N PRO A 43 25.86 -37.96 -45.41
CA PRO A 43 25.20 -39.00 -44.62
C PRO A 43 26.16 -39.78 -43.71
N GLY A 44 25.63 -40.22 -42.55
CA GLY A 44 25.70 -41.61 -42.06
C GLY A 44 27.04 -42.29 -41.69
N TYR A 45 27.16 -42.60 -40.39
CA TYR A 45 27.76 -43.80 -39.75
C TYR A 45 29.27 -44.07 -39.87
N GLN A 46 29.96 -44.21 -38.71
CA GLN A 46 30.49 -45.50 -38.21
C GLN A 46 31.24 -45.34 -36.87
N GLN A 47 31.11 -46.37 -36.03
CA GLN A 47 31.78 -46.55 -34.73
C GLN A 47 33.30 -46.69 -34.88
N GLY A 48 34.07 -46.19 -33.90
CA GLY A 48 35.48 -46.48 -33.73
C GLY A 48 35.95 -46.24 -32.30
N TYR A 49 36.63 -47.23 -31.72
CA TYR A 49 37.17 -47.34 -30.35
C TYR A 49 38.06 -46.16 -29.88
N PRO A 50 38.20 -45.94 -28.56
CA PRO A 50 38.96 -44.81 -28.01
C PRO A 50 40.48 -45.09 -27.95
N PRO A 51 41.36 -44.11 -28.28
CA PRO A 51 42.77 -44.16 -27.92
C PRO A 51 43.03 -43.62 -26.49
N PRO A 52 44.09 -44.10 -25.79
CA PRO A 52 44.29 -43.87 -24.37
C PRO A 52 45.10 -42.59 -24.07
N GLY A 53 44.71 -41.90 -22.99
CA GLY A 53 45.63 -41.27 -22.03
C GLY A 53 46.28 -39.93 -22.40
N TYR A 54 45.61 -38.84 -22.03
CA TYR A 54 46.29 -37.60 -21.60
C TYR A 54 45.71 -37.16 -20.25
N PRO A 55 46.54 -36.76 -19.26
CA PRO A 55 46.04 -36.34 -17.95
C PRO A 55 45.20 -35.06 -18.06
N PRO A 56 44.16 -34.88 -17.22
CA PRO A 56 43.34 -33.68 -17.25
C PRO A 56 44.18 -32.45 -16.87
N ARG A 57 44.29 -31.48 -17.77
CA ARG A 57 44.70 -30.12 -17.41
C ARG A 57 43.54 -29.50 -16.62
N TYR A 58 43.77 -29.23 -15.35
CA TYR A 58 42.87 -28.44 -14.51
C TYR A 58 42.64 -27.05 -15.15
N PRO A 59 41.40 -26.52 -15.14
CA PRO A 59 41.16 -25.12 -15.47
C PRO A 59 41.86 -24.22 -14.45
N PRO A 60 42.40 -23.05 -14.83
CA PRO A 60 42.95 -22.10 -13.87
C PRO A 60 41.85 -21.66 -12.88
N PRO A 61 42.16 -21.47 -11.59
CA PRO A 61 41.19 -20.98 -10.62
C PRO A 61 40.65 -19.62 -11.05
N GLY A 62 39.32 -19.48 -11.07
CA GLY A 62 38.67 -18.17 -11.23
C GLY A 62 39.13 -17.19 -10.14
N PRO A 63 39.06 -15.87 -10.41
CA PRO A 63 39.56 -14.87 -9.47
C PRO A 63 38.83 -15.00 -8.13
N GLN A 64 39.59 -15.33 -7.08
CA GLN A 64 39.09 -15.32 -5.71
C GLN A 64 38.72 -13.88 -5.31
N PRO A 65 37.63 -13.68 -4.55
CA PRO A 65 37.32 -12.38 -3.95
C PRO A 65 38.46 -12.00 -3.00
N GLY A 66 39.28 -11.03 -3.40
CA GLY A 66 40.35 -10.52 -2.57
C GLY A 66 39.79 -9.94 -1.28
N TYR A 67 40.26 -10.45 -0.14
CA TYR A 67 40.13 -9.76 1.14
C TYR A 67 40.80 -8.38 1.01
N PRO A 68 40.12 -7.27 1.36
CA PRO A 68 40.77 -5.96 1.34
C PRO A 68 41.87 -5.93 2.41
N PRO A 69 43.03 -5.30 2.12
CA PRO A 69 44.12 -5.17 3.08
C PRO A 69 43.69 -4.37 4.32
N PRO A 70 44.14 -4.73 5.53
CA PRO A 70 43.79 -4.00 6.75
C PRO A 70 44.46 -2.63 6.75
N GLY A 71 43.69 -1.55 6.80
CA GLY A 71 44.25 -0.21 7.04
C GLY A 71 43.56 0.98 6.37
N TYR A 72 42.61 0.76 5.46
CA TYR A 72 41.82 1.86 4.89
C TYR A 72 40.39 1.86 5.45
N PRO A 73 39.90 2.96 6.06
CA PRO A 73 38.48 3.10 6.34
C PRO A 73 37.73 3.03 5.01
N PRO A 74 36.66 2.22 4.90
CA PRO A 74 35.92 2.12 3.65
C PRO A 74 35.35 3.51 3.32
N PRO A 75 35.51 4.01 2.07
CA PRO A 75 34.84 5.22 1.65
C PRO A 75 33.33 5.02 1.81
N GLN A 76 32.72 5.87 2.63
CA GLN A 76 31.28 5.90 2.86
C GLN A 76 30.58 6.19 1.53
N GLY A 77 30.07 5.15 0.87
CA GLY A 77 29.31 5.31 -0.38
C GLY A 77 29.37 4.15 -1.36
N PHE A 78 30.26 3.17 -1.20
CA PHE A 78 30.35 2.06 -2.15
C PHE A 78 29.28 0.99 -1.89
N SER A 79 28.11 1.15 -2.52
CA SER A 79 27.18 0.03 -2.70
C SER A 79 27.80 -0.95 -3.72
N PRO A 80 27.92 -2.25 -3.41
CA PRO A 80 28.46 -3.22 -4.35
C PRO A 80 27.61 -3.22 -5.64
N ALA A 81 28.30 -3.24 -6.78
CA ALA A 81 27.80 -3.20 -8.15
C ALA A 81 26.27 -3.29 -8.36
N GLY A 82 25.66 -2.18 -8.80
CA GLY A 82 24.61 -2.23 -9.83
C GLY A 82 23.14 -2.05 -9.44
N VAL A 83 22.77 -1.74 -8.19
CA VAL A 83 21.36 -1.42 -7.86
C VAL A 83 21.24 0.04 -7.46
N LEU A 84 20.87 0.89 -8.41
CA LEU A 84 20.44 2.26 -8.15
C LEU A 84 19.30 2.21 -7.11
N LYS A 85 19.48 2.89 -5.97
CA LYS A 85 18.50 3.07 -4.90
C LYS A 85 18.37 4.56 -4.57
N PRO A 86 17.70 5.34 -5.43
CA PRO A 86 17.52 6.78 -5.19
C PRO A 86 16.61 7.02 -3.97
N GLY A 87 15.64 6.12 -3.75
CA GLY A 87 14.70 6.16 -2.63
C GLY A 87 14.76 4.95 -1.72
N VAL A 88 13.62 4.63 -1.10
CA VAL A 88 13.52 3.58 -0.06
C VAL A 88 13.49 2.15 -0.62
N ILE A 89 13.40 2.00 -1.95
CA ILE A 89 13.37 0.70 -2.65
C ILE A 89 14.38 0.64 -3.81
N PRO A 90 14.83 -0.56 -4.20
CA PRO A 90 15.61 -0.75 -5.43
C PRO A 90 14.77 -0.54 -6.69
N LEU A 91 15.42 -0.10 -7.77
CA LEU A 91 14.81 0.08 -9.09
C LEU A 91 14.68 -1.24 -9.88
N ARG A 92 14.11 -2.25 -9.24
CA ARG A 92 13.84 -3.58 -9.82
C ARG A 92 12.55 -4.15 -9.21
N PRO A 93 11.91 -5.15 -9.85
CA PRO A 93 10.79 -5.87 -9.22
C PRO A 93 11.14 -6.30 -7.79
N LEU A 94 10.28 -5.96 -6.84
CA LEU A 94 10.59 -6.09 -5.41
C LEU A 94 10.46 -7.54 -4.97
N GLY A 95 11.31 -7.95 -4.03
CA GLY A 95 11.07 -9.14 -3.19
C GLY A 95 10.22 -8.79 -1.96
N LEU A 96 9.80 -9.82 -1.22
CA LEU A 96 9.11 -9.65 0.07
C LEU A 96 9.93 -8.80 1.04
N SER A 97 11.22 -9.11 1.19
CA SER A 97 12.14 -8.38 2.06
C SER A 97 12.32 -6.93 1.63
N ASP A 98 12.33 -6.64 0.33
CA ASP A 98 12.43 -5.26 -0.18
C ASP A 98 11.17 -4.45 0.19
N ILE A 99 9.98 -5.05 0.11
CA ILE A 99 8.71 -4.41 0.49
C ILE A 99 8.69 -4.11 1.99
N PHE A 100 9.04 -5.07 2.84
CA PHE A 100 9.00 -4.91 4.30
C PHE A 100 10.08 -3.93 4.79
N ASN A 101 11.30 -4.06 4.27
CA ASN A 101 12.37 -3.12 4.59
C ASN A 101 12.05 -1.71 4.06
N GLY A 102 11.46 -1.61 2.85
CA GLY A 102 11.01 -0.33 2.30
C GLY A 102 9.92 0.34 3.15
N ALA A 103 8.95 -0.45 3.64
CA ALA A 103 7.88 0.01 4.53
C ALA A 103 8.43 0.54 5.87
N ILE A 104 9.52 -0.03 6.40
CA ILE A 104 10.15 0.48 7.62
C ILE A 104 11.08 1.68 7.31
N ASN A 105 11.82 1.62 6.20
CA ASN A 105 12.80 2.64 5.84
C ASN A 105 12.16 3.99 5.54
N TYR A 106 10.98 4.03 4.91
CA TYR A 106 10.31 5.32 4.65
C TYR A 106 9.80 5.99 5.93
N ILE A 107 9.36 5.20 6.92
CA ILE A 107 8.99 5.70 8.25
C ILE A 107 10.23 6.30 8.93
N ARG A 108 11.35 5.58 8.92
CA ARG A 108 12.60 6.02 9.53
C ARG A 108 13.20 7.27 8.87
N ARG A 109 13.02 7.41 7.55
CA ARG A 109 13.53 8.55 6.79
C ARG A 109 12.73 9.83 7.07
N ASN A 110 11.42 9.72 7.26
CA ASN A 110 10.56 10.88 7.54
C ASN A 110 9.54 10.58 8.67
N PRO A 111 10.00 10.45 9.93
CA PRO A 111 9.16 10.06 11.06
C PRO A 111 8.12 11.11 11.43
N LYS A 112 8.40 12.40 11.19
CA LYS A 112 7.47 13.49 11.47
C LYS A 112 6.25 13.44 10.53
N ALA A 113 6.49 13.27 9.23
CA ALA A 113 5.40 13.19 8.26
C ALA A 113 4.64 11.85 8.31
N THR A 114 5.23 10.79 8.88
CA THR A 114 4.61 9.47 8.98
C THR A 114 4.01 9.22 10.37
N LEU A 115 4.83 8.97 11.39
CA LEU A 115 4.39 8.70 12.76
C LEU A 115 3.77 9.93 13.41
N GLY A 116 4.34 11.12 13.22
CA GLY A 116 3.79 12.35 13.79
C GLY A 116 2.41 12.69 13.26
N LEU A 117 2.23 12.62 11.93
CA LEU A 117 0.92 12.73 11.29
C LEU A 117 -0.06 11.67 11.79
N THR A 118 0.39 10.40 11.82
CA THR A 118 -0.47 9.29 12.24
C THR A 118 -0.91 9.47 13.68
N ALA A 119 -0.01 9.86 14.56
CA ALA A 119 -0.32 10.20 15.95
C ALA A 119 -1.37 11.30 16.05
N ILE A 120 -1.22 12.41 15.32
CA ILE A 120 -2.20 13.50 15.35
C ILE A 120 -3.58 13.02 14.93
N VAL A 121 -3.68 12.32 13.80
CA VAL A 121 -4.98 11.89 13.26
C VAL A 121 -5.61 10.79 14.12
N VAL A 122 -4.82 9.78 14.54
CA VAL A 122 -5.33 8.70 15.39
C VAL A 122 -5.76 9.23 16.75
N VAL A 123 -4.94 10.06 17.41
CA VAL A 123 -5.30 10.62 18.73
C VAL A 123 -6.55 11.49 18.61
N ALA A 124 -6.64 12.37 17.62
CA ALA A 124 -7.84 13.18 17.41
C ALA A 124 -9.09 12.30 17.18
N ALA A 125 -8.98 11.27 16.35
CA ALA A 125 -10.08 10.35 16.09
C ALA A 125 -10.48 9.53 17.32
N GLN A 126 -9.51 9.07 18.11
CA GLN A 126 -9.74 8.33 19.34
C GLN A 126 -10.39 9.19 20.41
N LEU A 127 -9.98 10.47 20.54
CA LEU A 127 -10.64 11.41 21.44
C LEU A 127 -12.09 11.65 21.04
N VAL A 128 -12.37 11.87 19.76
CA VAL A 128 -13.74 12.03 19.26
C VAL A 128 -14.56 10.75 19.50
N ALA A 129 -14.00 9.58 19.17
CA ALA A 129 -14.67 8.30 19.40
C ALA A 129 -14.97 8.06 20.89
N LEU A 130 -14.02 8.36 21.78
CA LEU A 130 -14.18 8.24 23.23
C LEU A 130 -15.27 9.21 23.75
N ILE A 131 -15.26 10.46 23.30
CA ILE A 131 -16.29 11.44 23.66
C ILE A 131 -17.67 10.94 23.23
N LEU A 132 -17.80 10.42 22.02
CA LEU A 132 -19.08 9.87 21.52
C LEU A 132 -19.51 8.63 22.32
N GLN A 133 -18.57 7.77 22.70
CA GLN A 133 -18.82 6.60 23.53
C GLN A 133 -19.33 6.96 24.93
N ILE A 134 -18.93 8.09 25.50
CA ILE A 134 -19.36 8.54 26.82
C ILE A 134 -20.64 9.39 26.75
N VAL A 135 -20.70 10.36 25.84
CA VAL A 135 -21.77 11.36 25.79
C VAL A 135 -23.09 10.76 25.28
N ILE A 136 -23.06 9.86 24.30
CA ILE A 136 -24.29 9.30 23.72
C ILE A 136 -25.09 8.51 24.78
N PRO A 137 -24.50 7.53 25.49
CA PRO A 137 -25.17 6.84 26.59
C PRO A 137 -25.67 7.81 27.65
N LEU A 138 -24.81 8.70 28.14
CA LEU A 138 -25.17 9.68 29.17
C LEU A 138 -26.40 10.52 28.81
N VAL A 139 -26.50 11.01 27.57
CA VAL A 139 -27.64 11.83 27.12
C VAL A 139 -28.89 10.98 26.88
N SER A 140 -28.72 9.74 26.42
CA SER A 140 -29.84 8.87 26.04
C SER A 140 -30.49 8.13 27.21
N THR A 141 -29.70 7.68 28.19
CA THR A 141 -30.15 6.84 29.31
C THR A 141 -29.91 7.49 30.67
N GLY A 142 -29.15 8.60 30.74
CA GLY A 142 -28.76 9.23 32.00
C GLY A 142 -27.62 8.51 32.73
N ASP A 143 -27.11 7.41 32.17
CA ASP A 143 -26.11 6.54 32.78
C ASP A 143 -25.05 6.12 31.74
N ILE A 144 -23.79 6.07 32.16
CA ILE A 144 -22.67 5.57 31.36
C ILE A 144 -22.27 4.14 31.73
N GLY A 145 -22.81 3.58 32.81
CA GLY A 145 -22.54 2.22 33.27
C GLY A 145 -22.56 1.19 32.14
N PRO A 146 -23.64 1.10 31.32
CA PRO A 146 -23.73 0.15 30.22
C PRO A 146 -22.60 0.32 29.18
N ALA A 147 -22.13 1.55 28.95
CA ALA A 147 -21.07 1.87 27.99
C ALA A 147 -19.72 1.34 28.42
N VAL A 148 -19.56 1.13 29.73
CA VAL A 148 -18.30 0.73 30.30
C VAL A 148 -18.27 -0.75 30.67
N THR A 149 -19.34 -1.26 31.27
CA THR A 149 -19.43 -2.67 31.68
C THR A 149 -19.77 -3.57 30.49
N GLY A 150 -20.34 -3.02 29.42
CA GLY A 150 -20.92 -3.80 28.32
C GLY A 150 -22.21 -4.53 28.71
N GLU A 151 -22.72 -4.28 29.92
CA GLU A 151 -23.94 -4.87 30.43
C GLU A 151 -25.11 -3.96 30.11
N ALA A 152 -25.81 -4.27 29.02
CA ALA A 152 -27.05 -3.59 28.68
C ALA A 152 -28.21 -4.21 29.46
N THR A 153 -28.90 -3.41 30.28
CA THR A 153 -30.01 -3.88 31.14
C THR A 153 -31.39 -3.58 30.55
N SER A 154 -31.46 -2.65 29.61
CA SER A 154 -32.68 -2.24 28.92
C SER A 154 -32.50 -2.14 27.40
N ALA A 155 -33.61 -2.15 26.66
CA ALA A 155 -33.59 -1.90 25.21
C ALA A 155 -33.03 -0.50 24.87
N GLY A 156 -33.22 0.48 25.76
CA GLY A 156 -32.63 1.82 25.64
C GLY A 156 -31.10 1.79 25.73
N ASP A 157 -30.56 1.01 26.67
CA ASP A 157 -29.11 0.82 26.81
C ASP A 157 -28.52 0.16 25.56
N VAL A 158 -29.15 -0.92 25.08
CA VAL A 158 -28.69 -1.60 23.86
C VAL A 158 -28.66 -0.64 22.67
N ALA A 159 -29.70 0.18 22.51
CA ALA A 159 -29.78 1.16 21.43
C ALA A 159 -28.68 2.22 21.58
N ALA A 160 -28.50 2.78 22.77
CA ALA A 160 -27.48 3.77 23.08
C ALA A 160 -26.06 3.26 22.80
N LEU A 161 -25.76 2.04 23.23
CA LEU A 161 -24.48 1.36 23.01
C LEU A 161 -24.22 1.10 21.54
N SER A 162 -25.24 0.65 20.82
CA SER A 162 -25.14 0.39 19.38
C SER A 162 -24.84 1.68 18.62
N VAL A 163 -25.56 2.78 18.95
CA VAL A 163 -25.36 4.08 18.32
C VAL A 163 -23.99 4.66 18.66
N SER A 164 -23.55 4.59 19.91
CA SER A 164 -22.25 5.12 20.34
C SER A 164 -21.08 4.34 19.74
N SER A 165 -21.19 3.02 19.69
CA SER A 165 -20.21 2.14 19.06
C SER A 165 -20.12 2.37 17.55
N LEU A 166 -21.27 2.55 16.89
CA LEU A 166 -21.33 2.88 15.47
C LEU A 166 -20.68 4.25 15.19
N ALA A 167 -21.01 5.26 16.00
CA ALA A 167 -20.44 6.60 15.86
C ALA A 167 -18.92 6.62 16.06
N GLY A 168 -18.43 5.88 17.07
CA GLY A 168 -16.99 5.67 17.28
C GLY A 168 -16.33 4.95 16.11
N SER A 169 -16.95 3.88 15.61
CA SER A 169 -16.45 3.11 14.46
C SER A 169 -16.37 3.96 13.19
N ILE A 170 -17.39 4.77 12.93
CA ILE A 170 -17.41 5.72 11.80
C ILE A 170 -16.26 6.73 11.96
N THR A 171 -16.07 7.28 13.17
CA THR A 171 -14.97 8.22 13.43
C THR A 171 -13.61 7.60 13.13
N THR A 172 -13.36 6.37 13.59
CA THR A 172 -12.12 5.64 13.28
C THR A 172 -11.97 5.31 11.80
N ALA A 173 -13.06 4.95 11.11
CA ALA A 173 -13.04 4.68 9.68
C ALA A 173 -12.74 5.94 8.85
N LEU A 174 -13.31 7.09 9.21
CA LEU A 174 -13.00 8.37 8.56
C LEU A 174 -11.52 8.75 8.73
N ALA A 175 -10.98 8.56 9.94
CA ALA A 175 -9.58 8.78 10.23
C ALA A 175 -8.65 7.86 9.44
N SER A 176 -9.02 6.57 9.31
CA SER A 176 -8.24 5.61 8.54
C SER A 176 -8.25 5.93 7.03
N VAL A 177 -9.34 6.48 6.50
CA VAL A 177 -9.43 6.97 5.11
C VAL A 177 -8.46 8.12 4.88
N VAL A 178 -8.47 9.12 5.77
CA VAL A 178 -7.55 10.26 5.70
C VAL A 178 -6.10 9.78 5.77
N LEU A 179 -5.79 8.90 6.72
CA LEU A 179 -4.45 8.32 6.88
C LEU A 179 -4.01 7.51 5.67
N SER A 180 -4.88 6.64 5.16
CA SER A 180 -4.62 5.84 3.96
C SER A 180 -4.23 6.73 2.78
N GLY A 181 -4.97 7.81 2.53
CA GLY A 181 -4.65 8.76 1.47
C GLY A 181 -3.33 9.49 1.70
N MET A 182 -3.11 10.04 2.91
CA MET A 182 -1.91 10.83 3.20
C MET A 182 -0.63 9.99 3.22
N LEU A 183 -0.67 8.83 3.89
CA LEU A 183 0.45 7.89 3.93
C LEU A 183 0.77 7.36 2.53
N THR A 184 -0.25 7.15 1.69
CA THR A 184 -0.05 6.77 0.30
C THR A 184 0.80 7.79 -0.46
N VAL A 185 0.50 9.10 -0.33
CA VAL A 185 1.30 10.16 -0.96
C VAL A 185 2.72 10.15 -0.43
N ILE A 186 2.90 10.02 0.90
CA ILE A 186 4.23 10.02 1.52
C ILE A 186 5.08 8.85 1.02
N VAL A 187 4.52 7.65 0.97
CA VAL A 187 5.24 6.47 0.45
C VAL A 187 5.54 6.63 -1.04
N GLY A 188 4.56 7.11 -1.83
CA GLY A 188 4.74 7.34 -3.26
C GLY A 188 5.89 8.31 -3.58
N ARG A 189 6.12 9.31 -2.71
CA ARG A 189 7.27 10.23 -2.80
C ARG A 189 8.57 9.59 -2.35
N ALA A 190 8.53 8.85 -1.23
CA ALA A 190 9.69 8.17 -0.68
C ALA A 190 10.28 7.10 -1.62
N VAL A 191 9.45 6.50 -2.49
CA VAL A 191 9.90 5.62 -3.59
C VAL A 191 10.90 6.32 -4.52
N PHE A 192 10.70 7.62 -4.79
CA PHE A 192 11.62 8.44 -5.58
C PHE A 192 12.73 9.10 -4.74
N GLY A 193 12.83 8.78 -3.45
CA GLY A 193 13.84 9.34 -2.55
C GLY A 193 13.58 10.78 -2.09
N ALA A 194 12.42 11.32 -2.45
CA ALA A 194 12.04 12.65 -2.06
C ALA A 194 11.19 12.64 -0.79
N ASP A 195 11.46 13.59 0.10
CA ASP A 195 10.65 13.81 1.29
C ASP A 195 9.47 14.75 0.97
N ILE A 196 8.48 14.75 1.87
CA ILE A 196 7.30 15.61 1.79
C ILE A 196 6.87 16.00 3.21
N THR A 197 6.36 17.22 3.35
CA THR A 197 5.78 17.69 4.61
C THR A 197 4.31 17.27 4.75
N VAL A 198 3.79 17.32 5.98
CA VAL A 198 2.38 17.00 6.27
C VAL A 198 1.42 17.90 5.48
N GLY A 199 1.71 19.21 5.42
CA GLY A 199 0.89 20.17 4.68
C GLY A 199 0.84 19.87 3.19
N GLU A 200 1.98 19.54 2.58
CA GLU A 200 2.06 19.17 1.17
C GLU A 200 1.35 17.84 0.85
N ALA A 201 1.38 16.87 1.77
CA ALA A 201 0.63 15.63 1.65
C ALA A 201 -0.88 15.91 1.69
N TRP A 202 -1.33 16.76 2.60
CA TRP A 202 -2.73 17.19 2.69
C TRP A 202 -3.23 17.88 1.43
N GLN A 203 -2.46 18.83 0.88
CA GLN A 203 -2.84 19.53 -0.35
C GLN A 203 -3.04 18.58 -1.55
N ARG A 204 -2.30 17.46 -1.59
CA ARG A 204 -2.43 16.44 -2.65
C ARG A 204 -3.64 15.54 -2.46
N VAL A 205 -4.00 15.22 -1.21
CA VAL A 205 -5.07 14.27 -0.89
C VAL A 205 -6.44 14.95 -0.78
N LYS A 206 -6.53 16.21 -0.33
CA LYS A 206 -7.81 16.88 -0.01
C LYS A 206 -8.85 16.81 -1.13
N GLY A 207 -8.42 16.94 -2.40
CA GLY A 207 -9.31 16.87 -3.57
C GLY A 207 -9.77 15.45 -3.93
N ARG A 208 -9.22 14.43 -3.27
CA ARG A 208 -9.53 13.01 -3.47
C ARG A 208 -10.16 12.35 -2.25
N LEU A 209 -10.28 13.05 -1.12
CA LEU A 209 -10.92 12.51 0.08
C LEU A 209 -12.36 12.06 -0.19
N LEU A 210 -13.14 12.81 -0.97
CA LEU A 210 -14.51 12.39 -1.32
C LEU A 210 -14.53 11.09 -2.13
N ALA A 211 -13.56 10.89 -3.02
CA ALA A 211 -13.46 9.65 -3.79
C ALA A 211 -13.02 8.47 -2.91
N LEU A 212 -12.10 8.70 -1.97
CA LEU A 212 -11.70 7.68 -0.99
C LEU A 212 -12.85 7.33 -0.04
N LEU A 213 -13.54 8.33 0.51
CA LEU A 213 -14.71 8.16 1.36
C LEU A 213 -15.84 7.43 0.61
N GLY A 214 -16.11 7.84 -0.64
CA GLY A 214 -17.08 7.17 -1.49
C GLY A 214 -16.71 5.71 -1.75
N PHE A 215 -15.44 5.42 -2.03
CA PHE A 215 -14.96 4.04 -2.19
C PHE A 215 -15.12 3.22 -0.90
N THR A 216 -14.70 3.75 0.25
CA THR A 216 -14.84 3.04 1.53
C THR A 216 -16.30 2.87 1.95
N ALA A 217 -17.17 3.83 1.64
CA ALA A 217 -18.60 3.72 1.89
C ALA A 217 -19.22 2.63 1.01
N LEU A 218 -18.82 2.53 -0.27
CA LEU A 218 -19.26 1.46 -1.17
C LEU A 218 -18.76 0.08 -0.71
N GLU A 219 -17.52 0.00 -0.24
CA GLU A 219 -16.95 -1.23 0.33
C GLU A 219 -17.71 -1.66 1.59
N ALA A 220 -17.94 -0.74 2.53
CA ALA A 220 -18.72 -1.00 3.73
C ALA A 220 -20.17 -1.41 3.41
N LEU A 221 -20.81 -0.73 2.45
CA LEU A 221 -22.16 -1.07 1.99
C LEU A 221 -22.20 -2.46 1.35
N ALA A 222 -21.23 -2.81 0.52
CA ALA A 222 -21.17 -4.13 -0.11
C ALA A 222 -21.02 -5.25 0.93
N ILE A 223 -20.16 -5.04 1.94
CA ILE A 223 -20.00 -5.97 3.07
C ILE A 223 -21.30 -6.08 3.87
N LEU A 224 -21.94 -4.95 4.19
CA LEU A 224 -23.21 -4.92 4.91
C LEU A 224 -24.30 -5.70 4.16
N LEU A 225 -24.47 -5.46 2.86
CA LEU A 225 -25.44 -6.16 2.03
C LEU A 225 -25.17 -7.66 1.97
N LEU A 226 -23.90 -8.06 1.90
CA LEU A 226 -23.51 -9.46 1.93
C LEU A 226 -23.85 -10.13 3.27
N ILE A 227 -23.59 -9.45 4.40
CA ILE A 227 -23.96 -9.93 5.74
C ILE A 227 -25.48 -10.06 5.85
N VAL A 228 -26.23 -9.03 5.45
CA VAL A 228 -27.70 -9.03 5.47
C VAL A 228 -28.25 -10.19 4.64
N LEU A 229 -27.70 -10.41 3.44
CA LEU A 229 -28.09 -11.53 2.58
C LEU A 229 -27.90 -12.88 3.28
N VAL A 230 -26.74 -13.10 3.91
CA VAL A 230 -26.45 -14.36 4.63
C VAL A 230 -27.38 -14.52 5.83
N VAL A 231 -27.58 -13.47 6.63
CA VAL A 231 -28.46 -13.50 7.81
C VAL A 231 -29.90 -13.79 7.42
N VAL A 232 -30.42 -13.10 6.39
CA VAL A 232 -31.77 -13.34 5.88
C VAL A 232 -31.92 -14.78 5.37
N ALA A 233 -30.94 -15.31 4.65
CA ALA A 233 -30.96 -16.70 4.19
C ALA A 233 -31.03 -17.70 5.36
N VAL A 234 -30.28 -17.44 6.45
CA VAL A 234 -30.32 -18.27 7.66
C VAL A 234 -31.68 -18.20 8.35
N ILE A 235 -32.24 -17.01 8.52
CA ILE A 235 -33.57 -16.81 9.15
C ILE A 235 -34.66 -17.50 8.33
N VAL A 236 -34.61 -17.40 7.00
CA VAL A 236 -35.58 -18.06 6.11
C VAL A 236 -35.46 -19.58 6.19
N ALA A 237 -34.23 -20.11 6.22
CA ALA A 237 -34.02 -21.55 6.38
C ALA A 237 -34.51 -22.06 7.74
N ASP A 238 -34.27 -21.31 8.82
CA ASP A 238 -34.80 -21.61 10.16
C ASP A 238 -36.33 -21.62 10.17
N ALA A 239 -36.97 -20.60 9.57
CA ALA A 239 -38.43 -20.53 9.50
C ALA A 239 -39.05 -21.69 8.70
N ALA A 240 -38.35 -22.23 7.71
CA ALA A 240 -38.83 -23.31 6.85
C ALA A 240 -38.60 -24.72 7.42
N GLY A 241 -37.54 -24.94 8.20
CA GLY A 241 -37.13 -26.28 8.63
C GLY A 241 -36.45 -26.35 10.00
N GLY A 242 -36.54 -25.28 10.79
CA GLY A 242 -35.94 -25.15 12.12
C GLY A 242 -34.40 -25.06 12.10
N GLY A 243 -33.80 -25.12 13.29
CA GLY A 243 -32.37 -24.88 13.48
C GLY A 243 -31.45 -25.83 12.68
N LEU A 244 -31.90 -27.05 12.37
CA LEU A 244 -31.13 -27.96 11.51
C LEU A 244 -31.06 -27.42 10.07
N ALA A 245 -32.17 -26.95 9.50
CA ALA A 245 -32.18 -26.33 8.18
C ALA A 245 -31.37 -25.02 8.17
N ALA A 246 -31.49 -24.20 9.22
CA ALA A 246 -30.68 -23.00 9.41
C ALA A 246 -29.17 -23.32 9.40
N PHE A 247 -28.75 -24.39 10.08
CA PHE A 247 -27.37 -24.84 10.10
C PHE A 247 -26.91 -25.37 8.72
N LEU A 248 -27.71 -26.23 8.09
CA LEU A 248 -27.37 -26.84 6.79
C LEU A 248 -27.25 -25.81 5.66
N VAL A 249 -27.99 -24.71 5.72
CA VAL A 249 -27.90 -23.61 4.75
C VAL A 249 -26.87 -22.56 5.18
N GLY A 250 -26.90 -22.18 6.46
CA GLY A 250 -26.09 -21.10 7.00
C GLY A 250 -24.62 -21.41 7.05
N ALA A 251 -24.22 -22.59 7.55
CA ALA A 251 -22.81 -22.92 7.70
C ALA A 251 -22.06 -22.91 6.36
N PRO A 252 -22.56 -23.54 5.28
CA PRO A 252 -21.93 -23.44 3.96
C PRO A 252 -21.90 -22.02 3.40
N LEU A 253 -22.96 -21.22 3.57
CA LEU A 253 -23.00 -19.82 3.10
C LEU A 253 -21.97 -18.94 3.80
N VAL A 254 -21.85 -19.07 5.13
CA VAL A 254 -20.82 -18.35 5.91
C VAL A 254 -19.43 -18.78 5.46
N LEU A 255 -19.19 -20.09 5.31
CA LEU A 255 -17.92 -20.62 4.83
C LEU A 255 -17.59 -20.15 3.41
N ALA A 256 -18.57 -20.03 2.52
CA ALA A 256 -18.40 -19.52 1.16
C ALA A 256 -18.18 -18.00 1.10
N THR A 257 -18.68 -17.26 2.09
CA THR A 257 -18.52 -15.81 2.19
C THR A 257 -17.06 -15.42 2.46
N ILE A 258 -16.34 -16.19 3.27
CA ILE A 258 -14.94 -15.93 3.62
C ILE A 258 -14.03 -15.84 2.37
N PRO A 259 -13.93 -16.87 1.51
CA PRO A 259 -13.08 -16.80 0.32
C PRO A 259 -13.56 -15.73 -0.67
N LEU A 260 -14.87 -15.47 -0.76
CA LEU A 260 -15.40 -14.38 -1.60
C LEU A 260 -14.88 -13.01 -1.14
N VAL A 261 -14.98 -12.72 0.17
CA VAL A 261 -14.49 -11.47 0.75
C VAL A 261 -12.98 -11.35 0.57
N VAL A 262 -12.23 -12.42 0.86
CA VAL A 262 -10.77 -12.44 0.67
C VAL A 262 -10.39 -12.18 -0.79
N TYR A 263 -11.09 -12.80 -1.74
CA TYR A 263 -10.85 -12.60 -3.17
C TYR A 263 -11.12 -11.15 -3.60
N VAL A 264 -12.27 -10.59 -3.20
CA VAL A 264 -12.66 -9.22 -3.55
C VAL A 264 -11.73 -8.19 -2.90
N ALA A 265 -11.45 -8.32 -1.60
CA ALA A 265 -10.57 -7.41 -0.87
C ALA A 265 -9.15 -7.41 -1.47
N THR A 266 -8.59 -8.58 -1.75
CA THR A 266 -7.28 -8.69 -2.39
C THR A 266 -7.28 -8.07 -3.80
N SER A 267 -8.35 -8.29 -4.57
CA SER A 267 -8.47 -7.74 -5.92
C SER A 267 -8.60 -6.21 -5.93
N LEU A 268 -9.13 -5.62 -4.86
CA LEU A 268 -9.34 -4.17 -4.71
C LEU A 268 -8.28 -3.47 -3.86
N VAL A 269 -7.26 -4.20 -3.36
CA VAL A 269 -6.28 -3.69 -2.39
C VAL A 269 -5.51 -2.45 -2.87
N PHE A 270 -5.34 -2.26 -4.19
CA PHE A 270 -4.63 -1.10 -4.75
C PHE A 270 -5.54 0.08 -5.07
N THR A 271 -6.87 -0.06 -4.93
CA THR A 271 -7.84 0.99 -5.31
C THR A 271 -7.57 2.33 -4.61
N PRO A 272 -7.31 2.39 -3.28
CA PRO A 272 -6.99 3.66 -2.61
C PRO A 272 -5.71 4.31 -3.17
N ALA A 273 -4.67 3.50 -3.43
CA ALA A 273 -3.41 3.98 -4.00
C ALA A 273 -3.61 4.54 -5.41
N LEU A 274 -4.44 3.88 -6.23
CA LEU A 274 -4.79 4.32 -7.58
C LEU A 274 -5.62 5.60 -7.60
N ILE A 275 -6.58 5.76 -6.67
CA ILE A 275 -7.37 7.00 -6.54
C ILE A 275 -6.46 8.20 -6.21
N VAL A 276 -5.44 7.98 -5.38
CA VAL A 276 -4.57 9.05 -4.87
C VAL A 276 -3.40 9.34 -5.80
N LEU A 277 -2.61 8.33 -6.16
CA LEU A 277 -1.37 8.48 -6.94
C LEU A 277 -1.66 8.68 -8.43
N GLU A 278 -2.62 7.93 -8.99
CA GLU A 278 -2.97 8.04 -10.41
C GLU A 278 -4.18 8.96 -10.66
N ARG A 279 -4.77 9.51 -9.60
CA ARG A 279 -5.90 10.46 -9.69
C ARG A 279 -7.12 9.90 -10.44
N LEU A 280 -7.30 8.57 -10.41
CA LEU A 280 -8.42 7.89 -11.07
C LEU A 280 -9.74 8.06 -10.31
N GLY A 281 -10.85 7.97 -11.03
CA GLY A 281 -12.18 7.80 -10.42
C GLY A 281 -12.37 6.39 -9.86
N ILE A 282 -13.35 6.21 -8.97
CA ILE A 282 -13.55 4.97 -8.19
C ILE A 282 -13.62 3.72 -9.09
N VAL A 283 -14.48 3.75 -10.13
CA VAL A 283 -14.68 2.59 -11.02
C VAL A 283 -13.43 2.28 -11.84
N ALA A 284 -12.73 3.30 -12.34
CA ALA A 284 -11.50 3.13 -13.10
C ALA A 284 -10.37 2.58 -12.22
N ALA A 285 -10.25 3.07 -10.99
CA ALA A 285 -9.30 2.58 -10.00
C ALA A 285 -9.57 1.12 -9.63
N ALA A 286 -10.84 0.74 -9.39
CA ALA A 286 -11.21 -0.63 -9.07
C ALA A 286 -10.93 -1.61 -10.22
N LYS A 287 -11.31 -1.25 -11.46
CA LYS A 287 -11.01 -2.06 -12.66
C LYS A 287 -9.50 -2.26 -12.85
N ARG A 288 -8.72 -1.21 -12.63
CA ARG A 288 -7.26 -1.28 -12.73
C ARG A 288 -6.64 -2.10 -11.60
N SER A 289 -7.11 -1.95 -10.37
CA SER A 289 -6.68 -2.80 -9.24
C SER A 289 -6.88 -4.28 -9.57
N PHE A 290 -8.07 -4.63 -10.06
CA PHE A 290 -8.39 -6.00 -10.46
C PHE A 290 -7.44 -6.52 -11.55
N ALA A 291 -7.18 -5.72 -12.60
CA ALA A 291 -6.28 -6.10 -13.69
C ALA A 291 -4.83 -6.34 -13.20
N LEU A 292 -4.34 -5.52 -12.26
CA LEU A 292 -3.00 -5.64 -11.69
C LEU A 292 -2.85 -6.86 -10.76
N VAL A 293 -3.92 -7.22 -10.03
CA VAL A 293 -3.89 -8.34 -9.07
C VAL A 293 -4.11 -9.69 -9.76
N LYS A 294 -4.95 -9.76 -10.80
CA LYS A 294 -5.44 -11.01 -11.41
C LYS A 294 -4.35 -12.04 -11.73
N LYS A 295 -3.20 -11.59 -12.28
CA LYS A 295 -2.12 -12.51 -12.71
C LYS A 295 -1.24 -13.02 -11.57
N ASP A 296 -1.21 -12.32 -10.43
CA ASP A 296 -0.31 -12.59 -9.31
C ASP A 296 -1.06 -12.62 -7.97
N PHE A 297 -2.34 -13.03 -8.00
CA PHE A 297 -3.25 -12.97 -6.87
C PHE A 297 -2.65 -13.59 -5.60
N TRP A 298 -2.11 -14.81 -5.68
CA TRP A 298 -1.55 -15.53 -4.54
C TRP A 298 -0.39 -14.81 -3.88
N ARG A 299 0.44 -14.14 -4.68
CA ARG A 299 1.54 -13.36 -4.16
C ARG A 299 1.06 -12.08 -3.48
N VAL A 300 0.09 -11.39 -4.07
CA VAL A 300 -0.51 -10.20 -3.46
C VAL A 300 -1.18 -10.57 -2.14
N LEU A 301 -2.01 -11.61 -2.15
CA LEU A 301 -2.67 -12.15 -0.96
C LEU A 301 -1.65 -12.54 0.11
N GLY A 302 -0.64 -13.35 -0.22
CA GLY A 302 0.35 -13.84 0.74
C GLY A 302 1.15 -12.72 1.41
N ILE A 303 1.59 -11.72 0.64
CA ILE A 303 2.33 -10.56 1.18
C ILE A 303 1.41 -9.69 2.03
N TRP A 304 0.18 -9.44 1.57
CA TRP A 304 -0.79 -8.62 2.30
C TRP A 304 -1.23 -9.27 3.61
N VAL A 305 -1.53 -10.57 3.61
CA VAL A 305 -1.85 -11.35 4.82
C VAL A 305 -0.66 -11.39 5.77
N LEU A 306 0.56 -11.60 5.27
CA LEU A 306 1.76 -11.58 6.11
C LEU A 306 1.98 -10.21 6.76
N ALA A 307 1.75 -9.12 6.02
CA ALA A 307 1.84 -7.77 6.56
C ALA A 307 0.73 -7.50 7.59
N ALA A 308 -0.49 -7.96 7.33
CA ALA A 308 -1.60 -7.88 8.27
C ALA A 308 -1.29 -8.66 9.56
N LEU A 309 -0.69 -9.85 9.46
CA LEU A 309 -0.25 -10.64 10.61
C LEU A 309 0.81 -9.90 11.41
N VAL A 310 1.86 -9.37 10.76
CA VAL A 310 2.91 -8.60 11.44
C VAL A 310 2.33 -7.36 12.11
N ALA A 311 1.44 -6.62 11.43
CA ALA A 311 0.75 -5.48 12.01
C ALA A 311 -0.12 -5.91 13.22
N ALA A 312 -0.85 -7.02 13.14
CA ALA A 312 -1.64 -7.54 14.23
C ALA A 312 -0.79 -7.95 15.44
N VAL A 313 0.37 -8.58 15.22
CA VAL A 313 1.31 -8.91 16.30
C VAL A 313 1.85 -7.64 16.96
N ILE A 314 2.23 -6.61 16.20
CA ILE A 314 2.71 -5.34 16.75
C ILE A 314 1.61 -4.64 17.53
N ALA A 315 0.40 -4.53 16.96
CA ALA A 315 -0.75 -3.91 17.62
C ALA A 315 -1.14 -4.68 18.88
N GLY A 316 -1.13 -6.01 18.86
CA GLY A 316 -1.43 -6.86 20.01
C GLY A 316 -0.36 -6.75 21.10
N ALA A 317 0.92 -6.78 20.75
CA ALA A 317 2.02 -6.66 21.71
C ALA A 317 1.95 -5.34 22.49
N VAL A 318 1.56 -4.26 21.84
CA VAL A 318 1.39 -2.95 22.48
C VAL A 318 0.03 -2.80 23.14
N GLY A 319 -1.04 -3.31 22.52
CA GLY A 319 -2.42 -3.11 22.97
C GLY A 319 -2.83 -4.00 24.14
N VAL A 320 -2.40 -5.28 24.16
CA VAL A 320 -2.83 -6.27 25.17
C VAL A 320 -2.56 -5.81 26.61
N PRO A 321 -1.37 -5.26 26.97
CA PRO A 321 -1.13 -4.77 28.32
C PRO A 321 -2.11 -3.67 28.74
N PHE A 322 -2.42 -2.73 27.83
CA PHE A 322 -3.38 -1.65 28.08
C PHE A 322 -4.82 -2.16 28.14
N SER A 323 -5.18 -3.12 27.28
CA SER A 323 -6.50 -3.74 27.31
C SER A 323 -6.72 -4.52 28.59
N PHE A 324 -5.73 -5.29 29.03
CA PHE A 324 -5.79 -6.05 30.27
C PHE A 324 -5.88 -5.12 31.48
N ALA A 325 -4.99 -4.12 31.58
CA ALA A 325 -5.02 -3.15 32.67
C ALA A 325 -6.32 -2.32 32.67
N GLY A 326 -6.84 -1.98 31.49
CA GLY A 326 -8.07 -1.22 31.35
C GLY A 326 -9.29 -2.03 31.78
N GLN A 327 -9.36 -3.31 31.41
CA GLN A 327 -10.40 -4.23 31.89
C GLN A 327 -10.32 -4.40 33.40
N LEU A 328 -9.12 -4.59 33.97
CA LEU A 328 -8.94 -4.72 35.41
C LEU A 328 -9.38 -3.47 36.18
N LEU A 329 -9.11 -2.27 35.65
CA LEU A 329 -9.59 -1.02 36.23
C LEU A 329 -11.11 -0.87 36.12
N ALA A 330 -11.69 -1.26 34.99
CA ALA A 330 -13.12 -1.19 34.75
C ALA A 330 -13.90 -2.15 35.67
N SER A 331 -13.43 -3.39 35.83
CA SER A 331 -14.10 -4.39 36.66
C SER A 331 -13.72 -4.31 38.15
N GLY A 332 -12.50 -3.87 38.47
CA GLY A 332 -11.95 -3.91 39.83
C GLY A 332 -12.30 -2.71 40.71
N SER A 333 -12.74 -1.60 40.11
CA SER A 333 -13.02 -0.36 40.83
C SER A 333 -14.44 -0.24 41.37
N GLY A 334 -15.41 -0.99 40.81
CA GLY A 334 -16.82 -0.90 41.17
C GLY A 334 -17.42 0.50 41.08
N SER A 335 -16.80 1.41 40.31
CA SER A 335 -17.17 2.82 40.21
C SER A 335 -17.03 3.33 38.79
N ASP A 336 -17.88 4.28 38.41
CA ASP A 336 -17.88 4.91 37.08
C ASP A 336 -16.52 5.54 36.74
N GLY A 337 -15.81 6.06 37.74
CA GLY A 337 -14.48 6.66 37.56
C GLY A 337 -13.41 5.65 37.13
N GLY A 338 -13.36 4.47 37.73
CA GLY A 338 -12.40 3.44 37.32
C GLY A 338 -12.80 2.76 36.02
N ALA A 339 -14.10 2.67 35.76
CA ALA A 339 -14.70 2.34 34.48
C ALA A 339 -14.17 3.26 33.35
N VAL A 340 -14.35 4.57 33.47
CA VAL A 340 -13.89 5.56 32.47
C VAL A 340 -12.36 5.51 32.32
N ALA A 341 -11.62 5.40 33.42
CA ALA A 341 -10.16 5.23 33.38
C ALA A 341 -9.75 3.97 32.59
N GLY A 342 -10.50 2.87 32.74
CA GLY A 342 -10.30 1.63 32.00
C GLY A 342 -10.49 1.81 30.49
N LEU A 343 -11.57 2.48 30.07
CA LEU A 343 -11.84 2.80 28.67
C LEU A 343 -10.74 3.70 28.07
N ILE A 344 -10.30 4.73 28.81
CA ILE A 344 -9.20 5.60 28.39
C ILE A 344 -7.93 4.76 28.17
N LEU A 345 -7.63 3.84 29.08
CA LEU A 345 -6.43 3.01 28.96
C LEU A 345 -6.48 2.09 27.74
N ILE A 346 -7.64 1.45 27.49
CA ILE A 346 -7.88 0.65 26.28
C ILE A 346 -7.71 1.51 25.01
N ALA A 347 -8.30 2.71 25.00
CA ALA A 347 -8.20 3.64 23.87
C ALA A 347 -6.74 4.06 23.60
N ILE A 348 -5.94 4.29 24.66
CA ILE A 348 -4.50 4.57 24.53
C ILE A 348 -3.77 3.38 23.88
N GLY A 349 -4.01 2.15 24.37
CA GLY A 349 -3.40 0.94 23.79
C GLY A 349 -3.72 0.78 22.31
N GLY A 350 -4.99 0.95 21.94
CA GLY A 350 -5.46 0.94 20.55
C GLY A 350 -4.84 2.05 19.71
N ALA A 351 -4.74 3.27 20.26
CA ALA A 351 -4.13 4.41 19.58
C ALA A 351 -2.64 4.14 19.28
N VAL A 352 -1.85 3.72 20.27
CA VAL A 352 -0.42 3.43 20.06
C VAL A 352 -0.25 2.29 19.04
N GLY A 353 -1.07 1.24 19.13
CA GLY A 353 -1.09 0.16 18.15
C GLY A 353 -1.34 0.65 16.72
N GLN A 354 -2.36 1.50 16.52
CA GLN A 354 -2.66 2.09 15.20
C GLN A 354 -1.57 3.05 14.71
N ILE A 355 -0.98 3.85 15.60
CA ILE A 355 0.09 4.80 15.25
C ILE A 355 1.31 4.08 14.67
N LEU A 356 1.65 2.92 15.23
CA LEU A 356 2.77 2.11 14.76
C LEU A 356 2.45 1.33 13.49
N THR A 357 1.24 0.82 13.36
CA THR A 357 0.88 -0.15 12.31
C THR A 357 0.30 0.50 11.06
N ALA A 358 -0.39 1.64 11.14
CA ALA A 358 -1.00 2.28 9.98
C ALA A 358 0.03 2.71 8.92
N PRO A 359 1.18 3.34 9.26
CA PRO A 359 2.23 3.63 8.30
C PRO A 359 2.79 2.35 7.67
N PHE A 360 3.10 1.34 8.49
CA PHE A 360 3.62 0.07 7.99
C PHE A 360 2.68 -0.56 6.94
N SER A 361 1.39 -0.66 7.24
CA SER A 361 0.38 -1.22 6.32
C SER A 361 0.25 -0.41 5.03
N ALA A 362 0.21 0.93 5.13
CA ALA A 362 0.16 1.79 3.95
C ALA A 362 1.42 1.66 3.08
N GLY A 363 2.60 1.60 3.72
CA GLY A 363 3.88 1.34 3.07
C GLY A 363 3.87 0.03 2.28
N VAL A 364 3.45 -1.07 2.91
CA VAL A 364 3.37 -2.37 2.24
C VAL A 364 2.44 -2.32 1.03
N VAL A 365 1.23 -1.77 1.17
CA VAL A 365 0.26 -1.73 0.06
C VAL A 365 0.79 -0.90 -1.12
N VAL A 366 1.37 0.27 -0.87
CA VAL A 366 1.90 1.14 -1.94
C VAL A 366 3.14 0.53 -2.59
N LEU A 367 4.03 -0.12 -1.83
CA LEU A 367 5.20 -0.78 -2.39
C LEU A 367 4.82 -2.04 -3.17
N LEU A 368 3.83 -2.80 -2.70
CA LEU A 368 3.28 -3.94 -3.43
C LEU A 368 2.60 -3.50 -4.73
N TYR A 369 1.89 -2.38 -4.70
CA TYR A 369 1.35 -1.71 -5.89
C TYR A 369 2.47 -1.30 -6.86
N THR A 370 3.54 -0.69 -6.35
CA THR A 370 4.71 -0.30 -7.15
C THR A 370 5.36 -1.51 -7.81
N ASP A 371 5.53 -2.61 -7.07
CA ASP A 371 6.03 -3.90 -7.60
C ASP A 371 5.13 -4.46 -8.70
N ARG A 372 3.80 -4.41 -8.55
CA ARG A 372 2.88 -4.84 -9.61
C ARG A 372 3.05 -4.00 -10.87
N ARG A 373 3.20 -2.68 -10.75
CA ARG A 373 3.46 -1.81 -11.91
C ARG A 373 4.82 -2.07 -12.54
N MET A 374 5.86 -2.35 -11.76
CA MET A 374 7.16 -2.75 -12.31
C MET A 374 7.07 -4.03 -13.14
N ARG A 375 6.35 -5.05 -12.64
CA ARG A 375 6.20 -6.34 -13.32
C ARG A 375 5.26 -6.30 -14.52
N ALA A 376 4.17 -5.55 -14.42
CA ALA A 376 3.14 -5.51 -15.46
C ALA A 376 3.42 -4.47 -16.55
N GLU A 377 4.09 -3.36 -16.22
CA GLU A 377 4.18 -2.16 -17.08
C GLU A 377 5.62 -1.69 -17.31
N ALA A 378 6.64 -2.40 -16.80
CA ALA A 378 8.04 -1.97 -16.80
C ALA A 378 8.24 -0.57 -16.19
N PHE A 379 7.52 -0.31 -15.09
CA PHE A 379 7.61 0.96 -14.34
C PHE A 379 9.00 1.21 -13.75
N ASP A 380 9.84 0.18 -13.63
CA ASP A 380 11.23 0.30 -13.21
C ASP A 380 12.05 1.21 -14.16
N LEU A 381 11.77 1.18 -15.46
CA LEU A 381 12.37 2.09 -16.45
C LEU A 381 11.98 3.54 -16.18
N VAL A 382 10.71 3.79 -15.84
CA VAL A 382 10.23 5.13 -15.47
C VAL A 382 10.90 5.60 -14.18
N LEU A 383 11.02 4.72 -13.19
CA LEU A 383 11.73 5.04 -11.95
C LEU A 383 13.22 5.35 -12.20
N GLN A 384 13.88 4.67 -13.13
CA GLN A 384 15.26 4.95 -13.53
C GLN A 384 15.41 6.33 -14.20
N THR A 385 14.44 6.76 -15.00
CA THR A 385 14.44 8.13 -15.56
C THR A 385 14.26 9.20 -14.47
N GLY A 386 13.39 8.97 -13.49
CA GLY A 386 13.21 9.86 -12.34
C GLY A 386 14.43 9.89 -11.41
N ALA A 387 15.13 8.76 -11.27
CA ALA A 387 16.37 8.63 -10.51
C ALA A 387 17.53 9.43 -11.09
N ALA A 388 17.63 9.45 -12.43
CA ALA A 388 18.68 10.15 -13.15
C ALA A 388 18.64 11.68 -12.98
N ALA A 389 17.50 12.22 -12.54
CA ALA A 389 17.32 13.65 -12.32
C ALA A 389 18.05 14.18 -11.05
N GLY A 390 18.57 13.30 -10.19
CA GLY A 390 19.43 13.64 -9.05
C GLY A 390 18.68 14.05 -7.75
N PRO A 391 19.36 14.08 -6.58
CA PRO A 391 18.76 14.55 -5.33
C PRO A 391 18.55 16.07 -5.37
N GLY A 392 17.30 16.54 -5.23
CA GLY A 392 16.99 17.99 -5.14
C GLY A 392 16.03 18.53 -6.20
N VAL A 393 15.54 17.70 -7.13
CA VAL A 393 14.54 18.12 -8.10
C VAL A 393 13.24 18.49 -7.39
N PRO A 394 12.59 19.63 -7.74
CA PRO A 394 11.42 20.13 -7.03
C PRO A 394 10.30 19.10 -6.88
N ALA A 395 9.53 19.21 -5.79
CA ALA A 395 8.56 18.20 -5.37
C ALA A 395 7.41 17.92 -6.36
N TYR A 396 7.25 18.73 -7.40
CA TYR A 396 6.26 18.51 -8.48
C TYR A 396 6.81 17.68 -9.65
N SER A 397 8.14 17.49 -9.73
CA SER A 397 8.80 16.89 -10.89
C SER A 397 8.63 15.38 -11.00
N THR A 398 8.34 14.63 -9.93
CA THR A 398 8.19 13.16 -10.00
C THR A 398 6.74 12.69 -9.88
N ASP A 399 5.82 13.57 -9.51
CA ASP A 399 4.40 13.23 -9.33
C ASP A 399 3.74 12.84 -10.67
N HIS A 400 4.20 13.42 -11.79
CA HIS A 400 3.72 13.06 -13.12
C HIS A 400 4.17 11.67 -13.58
N LEU A 401 5.22 11.10 -12.98
CA LEU A 401 5.72 9.77 -13.35
C LEU A 401 4.69 8.69 -13.04
N TRP A 402 3.88 8.87 -11.99
CA TRP A 402 2.75 7.98 -11.69
C TRP A 402 1.67 7.98 -12.78
N LEU A 403 1.56 9.06 -13.54
CA LEU A 403 0.56 9.22 -14.62
C LEU A 403 1.01 8.60 -15.94
N THR A 404 2.30 8.24 -16.07
CA THR A 404 2.82 7.57 -17.27
C THR A 404 2.14 6.21 -17.43
N ARG A 405 1.56 5.99 -18.61
CA ARG A 405 0.88 4.76 -19.00
C ARG A 405 1.52 4.27 -20.30
N ARG A 406 1.91 3.00 -20.34
CA ARG A 406 2.10 2.32 -21.64
C ARG A 406 0.73 1.77 -22.07
N PRO A 407 0.34 1.98 -23.34
CA PRO A 407 -0.94 1.51 -23.88
C PRO A 407 -1.06 -0.02 -23.83
#